data_AF-A0A5Q4DGG9-F1
#
_entry.id   AF-A0A5Q4DGG9-F1
#
_cell.length_a   1.000
_cell.length_b   1.000
_cell.length_c   1.000
_cell.angle_alpha   90.00
_cell.angle_beta   90.00
_cell.angle_gamma   90.00
#
_symmetry.space_group_name_H-M   'P 1'
#
loop_
_entity.id
_entity.type
_entity.pdbx_description
1 polymer ?
#
loop_
_entity_poly.entity_id
_entity_poly.type
_entity_poly.pdbx_seq_one_letter_code
_entity_poly.pdbx_strand_id
1 'polypeptide(L)'
;MCRQPFLPALLLPLAVLLLLAQPAAPGPLGAEALAQEREIEASGLPRDMVDRLIRIVNDPGTHHYQGPAVIPRDSVVPGHMVVMGSLDLWGEVNGDVIVVGGHAELRSGAWVRGAITVVDGELRGDYLGRVEGLAAQVSRAVSRSVPGTRVTGRDHGVSVPISRDRDRGASSHFALRITDHNRVEGLQVMAGPVLTTGGDNPFRTTALLIWRSESPDGPRGVDRTGFDVRMEQFLGGGRAFRAGGGIHSRVAPVEAWGLSDKENALASFFLTTDHRDHFQRRGWSAFVRATPASLPLDAALEFQREEHGSLAAGDPWTLFRGDRDWREQPLVAEGITRALVARASVDTRDARREPGAGWFVEGSVRRNLGGSLALPASELGQSGTSVPPPVMGPDPDAQFTTGMLDLRRYNTVGRGGRFNLRGVVGGSLDGMPLPPQFQHALGGVGSLPGHLSFAADCGAREALVVLDPGAEGSTVHRPFYGCDRFALFQAEYRGALNLRTGFGLPVAEEEGRGARRHHRPSWVVFFNSGRGWSEADWGDLPRPDSPALHDAGIGLILGEGGIYWAFPVGEHGDGSRFSLRLQRRF
;
A
#
# COMPACT_ATOMS: atom_id res chain seq x y z
N MET A 1 -42.05 51.21 63.63
CA MET A 1 -40.76 50.53 63.92
C MET A 1 -40.23 49.94 62.62
N CYS A 2 -38.99 50.33 62.28
CA CYS A 2 -38.00 49.69 61.41
C CYS A 2 -38.35 49.20 59.98
N ARG A 3 -37.83 49.99 59.02
CA ARG A 3 -37.02 49.63 57.83
C ARG A 3 -37.49 48.51 56.87
N GLN A 4 -38.07 48.98 55.76
CA GLN A 4 -37.82 48.58 54.35
C GLN A 4 -36.32 48.75 53.96
N PRO A 5 -35.77 48.30 52.79
CA PRO A 5 -36.40 48.39 51.45
C PRO A 5 -35.96 47.43 50.29
N PHE A 6 -36.60 47.64 49.12
CA PHE A 6 -36.18 47.33 47.72
C PHE A 6 -36.26 45.86 47.25
N LEU A 7 -36.72 45.46 46.05
CA LEU A 7 -37.16 46.11 44.78
C LEU A 7 -37.74 44.96 43.90
N PRO A 8 -38.92 45.04 43.27
CA PRO A 8 -39.26 44.13 42.17
C PRO A 8 -39.59 44.94 40.92
N ALA A 9 -38.64 45.06 39.99
CA ALA A 9 -38.92 45.62 38.67
C ALA A 9 -37.80 45.24 37.68
N LEU A 10 -37.69 43.97 37.28
CA LEU A 10 -36.89 43.61 36.11
C LEU A 10 -37.28 42.24 35.52
N LEU A 11 -38.48 42.10 34.97
CA LEU A 11 -38.87 40.89 34.22
C LEU A 11 -39.51 41.21 32.86
N LEU A 12 -39.21 42.38 32.28
CA LEU A 12 -39.75 42.77 30.98
C LEU A 12 -38.80 43.47 29.98
N PRO A 13 -37.45 43.27 30.03
CA PRO A 13 -36.63 43.48 28.83
C PRO A 13 -35.87 42.24 28.34
N LEU A 14 -35.89 41.09 29.04
CA LEU A 14 -35.05 39.94 28.64
C LEU A 14 -35.64 39.11 27.48
N ALA A 15 -36.97 39.08 27.33
CA ALA A 15 -37.61 38.34 26.23
C ALA A 15 -37.50 39.06 24.88
N VAL A 16 -37.30 40.39 24.87
CA VAL A 16 -37.12 41.17 23.63
C VAL A 16 -35.65 41.20 23.20
N LEU A 17 -34.69 41.07 24.13
CA LEU A 17 -33.27 40.95 23.78
C LEU A 17 -32.90 39.55 23.24
N LEU A 18 -33.63 38.50 23.62
CA LEU A 18 -33.42 37.13 23.13
C LEU A 18 -34.03 36.85 21.74
N LEU A 19 -34.92 37.72 21.24
CA LEU A 19 -35.41 37.66 19.85
C LEU A 19 -34.54 38.44 18.86
N LEU A 20 -33.63 39.31 19.32
CA LEU A 20 -32.71 40.07 18.47
C LEU A 20 -31.30 39.44 18.36
N ALA A 21 -31.07 38.31 19.03
CA ALA A 21 -29.80 37.58 19.01
C ALA A 21 -29.94 36.16 18.41
N GLN A 22 -30.95 35.91 17.59
CA GLN A 22 -30.91 34.75 16.71
C GLN A 22 -29.93 35.05 15.58
N PRO A 23 -28.86 34.25 15.38
CA PRO A 23 -28.08 34.37 14.16
C PRO A 23 -29.05 34.20 13.01
N ALA A 24 -29.00 35.11 12.04
CA ALA A 24 -29.79 34.97 10.82
C ALA A 24 -29.57 33.54 10.32
N ALA A 25 -30.66 32.76 10.21
CA ALA A 25 -30.59 31.50 9.50
C ALA A 25 -29.92 31.82 8.16
N PRO A 26 -28.82 31.13 7.79
CA PRO A 26 -28.16 31.43 6.55
C PRO A 26 -29.23 31.39 5.46
N GLY A 27 -29.32 32.45 4.65
CA GLY A 27 -30.14 32.41 3.46
C GLY A 27 -29.78 31.17 2.63
N PRO A 28 -30.60 30.73 1.68
CA PRO A 28 -30.36 29.50 0.91
C PRO A 28 -28.91 29.36 0.39
N LEU A 29 -28.25 30.48 0.06
CA LEU A 29 -26.84 30.55 -0.34
C LEU A 29 -25.82 30.20 0.77
N GLY A 30 -26.08 30.54 2.04
CA GLY A 30 -25.16 30.27 3.15
C GLY A 30 -25.24 28.84 3.69
N ALA A 31 -26.39 28.18 3.58
CA ALA A 31 -26.54 26.77 3.97
C ALA A 31 -25.78 25.85 3.00
N GLU A 32 -25.75 26.22 1.72
CA GLU A 32 -24.99 25.51 0.69
C GLU A 32 -23.48 25.66 0.90
N ALA A 33 -22.97 26.88 1.11
CA ALA A 33 -21.56 27.11 1.41
C ALA A 33 -21.08 26.32 2.63
N LEU A 34 -21.86 26.28 3.72
CA LEU A 34 -21.54 25.52 4.93
C LEU A 34 -21.54 24.00 4.72
N ALA A 35 -22.42 23.47 3.84
CA ALA A 35 -22.41 22.05 3.49
C ALA A 35 -21.16 21.67 2.69
N GLN A 36 -20.72 22.55 1.80
CA GLN A 36 -19.55 22.36 0.95
C GLN A 36 -18.24 22.50 1.71
N GLU A 37 -18.15 23.47 2.63
CA GLU A 37 -17.03 23.62 3.56
C GLU A 37 -16.80 22.33 4.36
N ARG A 38 -17.86 21.77 4.96
CA ARG A 38 -17.78 20.50 5.71
C ARG A 38 -17.27 19.34 4.86
N GLU A 39 -17.62 19.27 3.59
CA GLU A 39 -17.19 18.18 2.70
C GLU A 39 -15.74 18.34 2.26
N ILE A 40 -15.29 19.59 2.02
CA ILE A 40 -13.88 19.92 1.77
C ILE A 40 -13.02 19.65 3.00
N GLU A 41 -13.49 19.99 4.20
CA GLU A 41 -12.81 19.63 5.46
C GLU A 41 -12.75 18.10 5.66
N ALA A 42 -13.80 17.38 5.28
CA ALA A 42 -13.87 15.92 5.38
C ALA A 42 -12.98 15.18 4.35
N SER A 43 -12.56 15.86 3.27
CA SER A 43 -11.77 15.29 2.17
C SER A 43 -10.32 14.93 2.54
N GLY A 44 -9.83 15.34 3.71
CA GLY A 44 -8.51 14.95 4.22
C GLY A 44 -7.34 15.57 3.46
N LEU A 45 -7.56 16.73 2.86
CA LEU A 45 -6.55 17.54 2.16
C LEU A 45 -5.57 18.21 3.16
N PRO A 46 -4.35 18.56 2.72
CA PRO A 46 -3.45 19.43 3.49
C PRO A 46 -4.13 20.74 3.91
N ARG A 47 -3.84 21.25 5.13
CA ARG A 47 -4.57 22.41 5.69
C ARG A 47 -4.44 23.67 4.84
N ASP A 48 -3.27 23.92 4.25
CA ASP A 48 -3.03 25.04 3.34
C ASP A 48 -3.91 24.96 2.09
N MET A 49 -4.20 23.76 1.60
CA MET A 49 -5.12 23.52 0.50
C MET A 49 -6.58 23.70 0.96
N VAL A 50 -6.94 23.18 2.14
CA VAL A 50 -8.27 23.36 2.73
C VAL A 50 -8.57 24.85 2.93
N ASP A 51 -7.66 25.60 3.56
CA ASP A 51 -7.81 27.03 3.82
C ASP A 51 -7.95 27.84 2.51
N ARG A 52 -7.27 27.40 1.45
CA ARG A 52 -7.40 28.00 0.12
C ARG A 52 -8.75 27.70 -0.52
N LEU A 53 -9.21 26.46 -0.47
CA LEU A 53 -10.49 26.03 -1.05
C LEU A 53 -11.68 26.64 -0.28
N ILE A 54 -11.61 26.68 1.06
CA ILE A 54 -12.62 27.32 1.91
C ILE A 54 -12.72 28.81 1.61
N ARG A 55 -11.60 29.50 1.36
CA ARG A 55 -11.63 30.92 0.99
C ARG A 55 -12.36 31.16 -0.33
N ILE A 56 -12.19 30.28 -1.31
CA ILE A 56 -12.91 30.35 -2.59
C ILE A 56 -14.38 30.04 -2.36
N VAL A 57 -14.71 28.99 -1.61
CA VAL A 57 -16.10 28.63 -1.27
C VAL A 57 -16.82 29.77 -0.55
N ASN A 58 -16.14 30.48 0.35
CA ASN A 58 -16.72 31.57 1.14
C ASN A 58 -16.64 32.94 0.45
N ASP A 59 -16.10 33.04 -0.77
CA ASP A 59 -16.12 34.29 -1.53
C ASP A 59 -17.57 34.63 -1.96
N PRO A 60 -18.08 35.85 -1.68
CA PRO A 60 -19.45 36.24 -2.03
C PRO A 60 -19.78 36.17 -3.52
N GLY A 61 -18.77 36.17 -4.40
CA GLY A 61 -18.89 36.03 -5.84
C GLY A 61 -18.86 34.57 -6.33
N THR A 62 -18.91 33.59 -5.43
CA THR A 62 -18.84 32.16 -5.77
C THR A 62 -20.21 31.58 -6.09
N HIS A 63 -20.28 30.86 -7.20
CA HIS A 63 -21.46 30.14 -7.66
C HIS A 63 -21.44 28.70 -7.16
N HIS A 64 -22.43 28.33 -6.36
CA HIS A 64 -22.57 27.01 -5.75
C HIS A 64 -23.56 26.14 -6.52
N TYR A 65 -23.18 24.90 -6.79
CA TYR A 65 -24.02 23.89 -7.45
C TYR A 65 -24.05 22.61 -6.62
N GLN A 66 -25.24 22.03 -6.43
CA GLN A 66 -25.42 20.72 -5.81
C GLN A 66 -25.92 19.70 -6.83
N GLY A 67 -25.29 18.53 -6.88
CA GLY A 67 -25.55 17.49 -7.88
C GLY A 67 -24.84 17.74 -9.21
N PRO A 68 -25.18 16.97 -10.26
CA PRO A 68 -24.57 17.13 -11.58
C PRO A 68 -24.88 18.50 -12.19
N ALA A 69 -23.84 19.23 -12.62
CA ALA A 69 -23.94 20.54 -13.25
C ALA A 69 -23.51 20.48 -14.73
N VAL A 70 -24.27 21.12 -15.61
CA VAL A 70 -23.95 21.25 -17.04
C VAL A 70 -23.94 22.73 -17.40
N ILE A 71 -22.80 23.24 -17.88
CA ILE A 71 -22.66 24.62 -18.33
C ILE A 71 -22.60 24.63 -19.86
N PRO A 72 -23.62 25.15 -20.56
CA PRO A 72 -23.69 25.08 -22.02
C PRO A 72 -22.73 26.06 -22.72
N ARG A 73 -22.49 25.85 -24.02
CA ARG A 73 -21.47 26.55 -24.84
C ARG A 73 -21.56 28.07 -24.80
N ASP A 74 -22.78 28.61 -24.73
CA ASP A 74 -23.02 30.06 -24.78
C ASP A 74 -23.20 30.68 -23.38
N SER A 75 -22.89 29.92 -22.32
CA SER A 75 -22.99 30.37 -20.94
C SER A 75 -21.64 30.84 -20.41
N VAL A 76 -21.67 31.98 -19.73
CA VAL A 76 -20.54 32.53 -18.98
C VAL A 76 -20.93 32.58 -17.51
N VAL A 77 -20.19 31.89 -16.65
CA VAL A 77 -20.33 31.97 -15.19
C VAL A 77 -19.36 33.04 -14.68
N PRO A 78 -19.86 34.18 -14.16
CA PRO A 78 -18.99 35.22 -13.62
C PRO A 78 -18.47 34.82 -12.24
N GLY A 79 -17.16 34.83 -12.00
CA GLY A 79 -16.59 34.51 -10.68
C GLY A 79 -16.26 33.03 -10.47
N HIS A 80 -16.02 32.65 -9.22
CA HIS A 80 -15.63 31.29 -8.84
C HIS A 80 -16.83 30.33 -8.92
N MET A 81 -16.57 29.05 -9.12
CA MET A 81 -17.61 28.03 -9.20
C MET A 81 -17.27 26.81 -8.36
N VAL A 82 -18.20 26.35 -7.53
CA VAL A 82 -18.06 25.13 -6.71
C VAL A 82 -19.20 24.16 -7.01
N VAL A 83 -18.87 22.92 -7.37
CA VAL A 83 -19.83 21.87 -7.74
C VAL A 83 -19.68 20.67 -6.82
N MET A 84 -20.77 20.29 -6.15
CA MET A 84 -20.87 19.06 -5.35
C MET A 84 -21.51 17.95 -6.16
N GLY A 85 -20.72 17.29 -6.99
CA GLY A 85 -21.19 16.35 -8.00
C GLY A 85 -20.38 16.45 -9.28
N SER A 86 -20.86 15.88 -10.38
CA SER A 86 -20.14 15.90 -11.64
C SER A 86 -20.40 17.19 -12.44
N LEU A 87 -19.39 17.76 -13.08
CA LEU A 87 -19.46 18.95 -13.93
C LEU A 87 -19.22 18.57 -15.40
N ASP A 88 -20.09 18.99 -16.31
CA ASP A 88 -19.88 18.96 -17.77
C ASP A 88 -19.84 20.41 -18.30
N LEU A 89 -18.64 20.89 -18.63
CA LEU A 89 -18.38 22.29 -18.99
C LEU A 89 -18.19 22.45 -20.51
N TRP A 90 -19.07 23.19 -21.16
CA TRP A 90 -18.96 23.60 -22.57
C TRP A 90 -18.69 25.10 -22.74
N GLY A 91 -19.16 25.91 -21.79
CA GLY A 91 -19.06 27.37 -21.79
C GLY A 91 -17.83 27.90 -21.04
N GLU A 92 -17.95 29.12 -20.53
CA GLU A 92 -16.86 29.87 -19.90
C GLU A 92 -17.10 30.08 -18.39
N VAL A 93 -16.03 30.01 -17.59
CA VAL A 93 -16.02 30.36 -16.17
C VAL A 93 -14.92 31.39 -15.92
N ASN A 94 -15.31 32.55 -15.42
CA ASN A 94 -14.42 33.67 -15.13
C ASN A 94 -13.93 33.63 -13.67
N GLY A 95 -13.27 32.52 -13.30
CA GLY A 95 -12.71 32.30 -11.97
C GLY A 95 -12.27 30.85 -11.76
N ASP A 96 -11.79 30.56 -10.54
CA ASP A 96 -11.45 29.20 -10.11
C ASP A 96 -12.67 28.26 -10.04
N VAL A 97 -12.49 27.00 -10.43
CA VAL A 97 -13.51 25.94 -10.42
C VAL A 97 -13.11 24.85 -9.42
N ILE A 98 -13.99 24.51 -8.49
CA ILE A 98 -13.81 23.42 -7.54
C ILE A 98 -14.91 22.38 -7.76
N VAL A 99 -14.54 21.11 -7.93
CA VAL A 99 -15.49 20.00 -8.07
C VAL A 99 -15.20 19.00 -6.97
N VAL A 100 -16.17 18.71 -6.11
CA VAL A 100 -16.02 17.83 -4.95
C VAL A 100 -16.98 16.64 -5.09
N GLY A 101 -16.48 15.43 -4.87
CA GLY A 101 -17.31 14.22 -4.84
C GLY A 101 -17.85 13.78 -6.21
N GLY A 102 -17.32 14.31 -7.31
CA GLY A 102 -17.71 13.99 -8.68
C GLY A 102 -16.64 14.32 -9.72
N HIS A 103 -16.90 14.02 -11.00
CA HIS A 103 -15.94 14.21 -12.09
C HIS A 103 -16.16 15.53 -12.82
N ALA A 104 -15.10 16.19 -13.26
CA ALA A 104 -15.19 17.36 -14.12
C ALA A 104 -14.81 16.98 -15.56
N GLU A 105 -15.66 17.29 -16.54
CA GLU A 105 -15.43 17.05 -17.96
C GLU A 105 -15.45 18.39 -18.72
N LEU A 106 -14.29 18.81 -19.23
CA LEU A 106 -14.17 19.98 -20.09
C LEU A 106 -14.38 19.58 -21.55
N ARG A 107 -15.29 20.28 -22.24
CA ARG A 107 -15.68 20.01 -23.62
C ARG A 107 -15.01 20.99 -24.57
N SER A 108 -15.11 20.69 -25.87
CA SER A 108 -14.51 21.52 -26.91
C SER A 108 -15.06 22.95 -26.89
N GLY A 109 -14.21 23.92 -26.59
CA GLY A 109 -14.56 25.35 -26.47
C GLY A 109 -14.81 25.83 -25.05
N ALA A 110 -14.71 24.94 -24.04
CA ALA A 110 -14.78 25.34 -22.65
C ALA A 110 -13.59 26.22 -22.26
N TRP A 111 -13.82 27.24 -21.44
CA TRP A 111 -12.75 28.13 -20.99
C TRP A 111 -12.88 28.43 -19.50
N VAL A 112 -11.87 28.06 -18.72
CA VAL A 112 -11.73 28.43 -17.31
C VAL A 112 -10.62 29.47 -17.21
N ARG A 113 -10.95 30.72 -16.87
CA ARG A 113 -9.97 31.82 -16.69
C ARG A 113 -9.28 31.80 -15.33
N GLY A 114 -9.42 30.71 -14.58
CA GLY A 114 -8.78 30.46 -13.29
C GLY A 114 -8.19 29.05 -13.21
N ALA A 115 -7.93 28.59 -11.99
CA ALA A 115 -7.53 27.21 -11.69
C ALA A 115 -8.75 26.28 -11.65
N ILE A 116 -8.53 24.98 -11.87
CA ILE A 116 -9.55 23.96 -11.65
C ILE A 116 -9.03 22.89 -10.69
N THR A 117 -9.77 22.64 -9.62
CA THR A 117 -9.42 21.65 -8.58
C THR A 117 -10.53 20.61 -8.46
N VAL A 118 -10.23 19.35 -8.70
CA VAL A 118 -11.18 18.25 -8.51
C VAL A 118 -10.77 17.44 -7.28
N VAL A 119 -11.64 17.43 -6.26
CA VAL A 119 -11.46 16.76 -4.97
C VAL A 119 -12.26 15.46 -4.95
N ASP A 120 -11.58 14.34 -4.73
CA ASP A 120 -12.15 12.98 -4.74
C ASP A 120 -12.83 12.59 -6.07
N GLY A 121 -12.38 13.19 -7.18
CA GLY A 121 -12.87 12.94 -8.53
C GLY A 121 -11.76 12.92 -9.58
N GLU A 122 -12.14 12.97 -10.85
CA GLU A 122 -11.21 13.01 -12.01
C GLU A 122 -11.55 14.21 -12.89
N LEU A 123 -10.52 14.91 -13.38
CA LEU A 123 -10.66 15.95 -14.41
C LEU A 123 -10.39 15.33 -15.78
N ARG A 124 -11.33 15.47 -16.72
CA ARG A 124 -11.28 14.94 -18.09
C ARG A 124 -11.43 16.08 -19.09
N GLY A 125 -10.80 15.96 -20.27
CA GLY A 125 -10.99 16.92 -21.36
C GLY A 125 -10.24 18.25 -21.20
N ASP A 126 -9.27 18.32 -20.31
CA ASP A 126 -8.33 19.45 -20.12
C ASP A 126 -7.57 19.88 -21.39
N TYR A 127 -7.50 18.99 -22.39
CA TYR A 127 -6.97 19.26 -23.73
C TYR A 127 -8.02 19.79 -24.73
N LEU A 128 -9.32 19.71 -24.41
CA LEU A 128 -10.44 20.20 -25.22
C LEU A 128 -10.92 21.59 -24.78
N GLY A 129 -10.76 21.89 -23.48
CA GLY A 129 -10.97 23.21 -22.91
C GLY A 129 -9.66 23.97 -22.68
N ARG A 130 -9.74 25.28 -22.51
CA ARG A 130 -8.62 26.12 -22.08
C ARG A 130 -8.74 26.39 -20.59
N VAL A 131 -7.69 26.08 -19.82
CA VAL A 131 -7.57 26.47 -18.41
C VAL A 131 -6.37 27.42 -18.30
N GLU A 132 -6.59 28.63 -17.80
CA GLU A 132 -5.51 29.63 -17.66
C GLU A 132 -4.69 29.43 -16.38
N GLY A 133 -5.29 28.87 -15.33
CA GLY A 133 -4.64 28.54 -14.07
C GLY A 133 -4.19 27.08 -13.94
N LEU A 134 -3.89 26.65 -12.71
CA LEU A 134 -3.48 25.29 -12.40
C LEU A 134 -4.65 24.31 -12.48
N ALA A 135 -4.49 23.21 -13.21
CA ALA A 135 -5.40 22.07 -13.15
C ALA A 135 -4.87 21.04 -12.14
N ALA A 136 -5.59 20.83 -11.04
CA ALA A 136 -5.21 19.92 -9.96
C ALA A 136 -6.29 18.86 -9.73
N GLN A 137 -5.86 17.61 -9.59
CA GLN A 137 -6.71 16.50 -9.14
C GLN A 137 -6.19 16.04 -7.80
N VAL A 138 -7.05 16.06 -6.77
CA VAL A 138 -6.67 15.65 -5.42
C VAL A 138 -7.58 14.53 -4.96
N SER A 139 -7.00 13.36 -4.72
CA SER A 139 -7.74 12.19 -4.25
C SER A 139 -7.32 11.81 -2.84
N ARG A 140 -8.26 11.34 -2.03
CA ARG A 140 -8.00 10.67 -0.76
C ARG A 140 -7.03 9.52 -0.94
N ALA A 141 -5.83 9.68 -0.41
CA ALA A 141 -4.94 8.57 -0.11
C ALA A 141 -5.13 8.18 1.36
N VAL A 142 -6.06 7.28 1.65
CA VAL A 142 -5.95 6.48 2.87
C VAL A 142 -4.89 5.41 2.59
N SER A 143 -3.61 5.79 2.69
CA SER A 143 -2.53 4.80 2.76
C SER A 143 -2.68 4.03 4.07
N ARG A 144 -3.38 2.90 4.01
CA ARG A 144 -3.30 1.87 5.05
C ARG A 144 -2.00 1.12 4.82
N SER A 145 -0.90 1.60 5.42
CA SER A 145 0.20 0.70 5.73
C SER A 145 -0.33 -0.33 6.73
N VAL A 146 -0.50 -1.57 6.27
CA VAL A 146 -0.68 -2.74 7.12
C VAL A 146 0.72 -3.24 7.45
N PRO A 147 1.02 -3.61 8.71
CA PRO A 147 2.30 -4.21 9.07
C PRO A 147 2.60 -5.43 8.17
N GLY A 148 3.67 -5.35 7.39
CA GLY A 148 4.16 -6.48 6.57
C GLY A 148 3.47 -6.69 5.22
N THR A 149 2.54 -5.82 4.82
CA THR A 149 2.00 -5.81 3.46
C THR A 149 2.13 -4.42 2.88
N ARG A 150 2.84 -4.31 1.76
CA ARG A 150 2.86 -3.10 0.94
C ARG A 150 1.49 -3.00 0.27
N VAL A 151 0.47 -2.53 0.98
CA VAL A 151 -0.86 -2.31 0.41
C VAL A 151 -0.82 -1.05 -0.46
N THR A 152 -0.17 -1.18 -1.61
CA THR A 152 -0.25 -0.22 -2.71
C THR A 152 -1.37 -0.69 -3.63
N GLY A 153 -2.59 -0.23 -3.37
CA GLY A 153 -3.72 -0.46 -4.26
C GLY A 153 -5.05 -0.19 -3.57
N ARG A 154 -6.04 0.27 -4.36
CA ARG A 154 -7.45 0.10 -3.98
C ARG A 154 -7.67 -1.41 -3.76
N ASP A 155 -8.11 -1.80 -2.57
CA ASP A 155 -8.62 -3.15 -2.32
C ASP A 155 -9.77 -3.39 -3.31
N HIS A 156 -9.56 -4.28 -4.30
CA HIS A 156 -10.65 -4.75 -5.15
C HIS A 156 -11.37 -5.88 -4.40
N GLY A 157 -12.19 -5.48 -3.43
CA GLY A 157 -13.13 -6.35 -2.76
C GLY A 157 -14.55 -5.93 -3.09
N VAL A 158 -15.46 -6.90 -3.12
CA VAL A 158 -16.89 -6.59 -3.14
C VAL A 158 -17.27 -6.15 -1.74
N SER A 159 -17.79 -4.93 -1.61
CA SER A 159 -18.31 -4.42 -0.34
C SER A 159 -19.82 -4.28 -0.42
N VAL A 160 -20.53 -4.98 0.45
CA VAL A 160 -21.99 -4.87 0.56
C VAL A 160 -22.30 -3.93 1.73
N PRO A 161 -22.91 -2.75 1.50
CA PRO A 161 -23.27 -1.86 2.60
C PRO A 161 -24.34 -2.52 3.47
N ILE A 162 -24.13 -2.53 4.80
CA ILE A 162 -25.13 -3.03 5.75
C ILE A 162 -25.95 -1.84 6.27
N SER A 163 -25.27 -0.74 6.64
CA SER A 163 -25.93 0.52 7.01
C SER A 163 -25.00 1.71 6.75
N ARG A 164 -25.60 2.85 6.38
CA ARG A 164 -24.92 4.16 6.29
C ARG A 164 -25.79 5.19 7.00
N ASP A 165 -25.32 5.71 8.13
CA ASP A 165 -25.92 6.87 8.79
C ASP A 165 -25.14 8.10 8.31
N ARG A 166 -25.66 8.74 7.24
CA ARG A 166 -25.02 9.90 6.61
C ARG A 166 -24.95 11.09 7.56
N ASP A 167 -25.92 11.24 8.46
CA ASP A 167 -26.03 12.40 9.34
C ASP A 167 -24.98 12.38 10.46
N ARG A 168 -24.57 11.19 10.88
CA ARG A 168 -23.50 11.03 11.89
C ARG A 168 -22.12 10.72 11.30
N GLY A 169 -22.02 10.41 10.01
CA GLY A 169 -20.76 9.98 9.38
C GLY A 169 -20.33 8.56 9.77
N ALA A 170 -21.26 7.75 10.28
CA ALA A 170 -21.01 6.35 10.64
C ALA A 170 -21.32 5.42 9.45
N SER A 171 -20.51 4.37 9.27
CA SER A 171 -20.70 3.40 8.20
C SER A 171 -20.42 1.97 8.66
N SER A 172 -21.20 1.03 8.12
CA SER A 172 -20.95 -0.39 8.24
C SER A 172 -21.10 -1.08 6.89
N HIS A 173 -20.18 -1.98 6.57
CA HIS A 173 -20.26 -2.81 5.38
C HIS A 173 -19.68 -4.20 5.64
N PHE A 174 -20.16 -5.17 4.90
CA PHE A 174 -19.54 -6.48 4.81
C PHE A 174 -18.51 -6.46 3.69
N ALA A 175 -17.28 -6.81 3.99
CA ALA A 175 -16.21 -6.93 3.01
C ALA A 175 -16.03 -8.40 2.61
N LEU A 176 -16.00 -8.67 1.31
CA LEU A 176 -15.52 -9.93 0.74
C LEU A 176 -14.33 -9.60 -0.17
N ARG A 177 -13.19 -10.24 0.08
CA ARG A 177 -11.93 -9.97 -0.62
C ARG A 177 -11.28 -11.27 -1.05
N ILE A 178 -10.88 -11.33 -2.30
CA ILE A 178 -9.90 -12.32 -2.76
C ILE A 178 -8.55 -11.62 -2.64
N THR A 179 -7.68 -12.11 -1.76
CA THR A 179 -6.51 -11.35 -1.31
C THR A 179 -5.21 -11.85 -1.90
N ASP A 180 -5.02 -13.16 -1.95
CA ASP A 180 -3.76 -13.75 -2.39
C ASP A 180 -3.99 -15.13 -3.02
N HIS A 181 -2.98 -15.59 -3.76
CA HIS A 181 -2.85 -16.98 -4.18
C HIS A 181 -1.36 -17.39 -4.11
N ASN A 182 -1.00 -18.30 -3.22
CA ASN A 182 0.40 -18.70 -3.04
C ASN A 182 0.54 -20.21 -2.82
N ARG A 183 1.77 -20.72 -2.84
CA ARG A 183 2.02 -22.17 -2.80
C ARG A 183 1.66 -22.86 -1.47
N VAL A 184 1.34 -22.10 -0.43
CA VAL A 184 1.04 -22.62 0.91
C VAL A 184 -0.45 -22.57 1.21
N GLU A 185 -1.09 -21.44 0.92
CA GLU A 185 -2.51 -21.19 1.23
C GLU A 185 -3.44 -21.45 0.04
N GLY A 186 -2.89 -21.60 -1.17
CA GLY A 186 -3.69 -21.56 -2.39
C GLY A 186 -4.46 -20.25 -2.46
N LEU A 187 -5.71 -20.29 -2.92
CA LEU A 187 -6.60 -19.13 -2.95
C LEU A 187 -6.99 -18.70 -1.54
N GLN A 188 -6.71 -17.44 -1.21
CA GLN A 188 -7.10 -16.83 0.05
C GLN A 188 -8.32 -15.91 -0.13
N VAL A 189 -9.37 -16.18 0.63
CA VAL A 189 -10.60 -15.37 0.68
C VAL A 189 -10.79 -14.81 2.08
N MET A 190 -10.96 -13.50 2.20
CA MET A 190 -11.27 -12.82 3.46
C MET A 190 -12.70 -12.30 3.45
N ALA A 191 -13.45 -12.55 4.52
CA ALA A 191 -14.83 -12.11 4.65
C ALA A 191 -15.15 -11.62 6.06
N GLY A 192 -15.84 -10.48 6.20
CA GLY A 192 -16.33 -10.02 7.49
C GLY A 192 -16.69 -8.53 7.57
N PRO A 193 -17.17 -8.08 8.74
CA PRO A 193 -17.63 -6.71 8.92
C PRO A 193 -16.49 -5.69 9.01
N VAL A 194 -16.76 -4.52 8.45
CA VAL A 194 -15.97 -3.30 8.61
C VAL A 194 -16.90 -2.21 9.15
N LEU A 195 -16.54 -1.68 10.31
CA LEU A 195 -17.31 -0.69 11.05
C LEU A 195 -16.49 0.59 11.17
N THR A 196 -17.12 1.74 10.99
CA THR A 196 -16.52 3.05 11.26
C THR A 196 -17.57 3.93 11.92
N THR A 197 -17.29 4.44 13.11
CA THR A 197 -18.19 5.36 13.80
C THR A 197 -18.06 6.77 13.24
N GLY A 198 -19.06 7.59 13.55
CA GLY A 198 -19.10 9.00 13.22
C GLY A 198 -18.19 9.89 14.07
N GLY A 199 -18.16 11.18 13.71
CA GLY A 199 -17.51 12.26 14.48
C GLY A 199 -16.05 12.55 14.13
N ASP A 200 -15.44 13.43 14.92
CA ASP A 200 -14.07 13.94 14.72
C ASP A 200 -13.01 12.90 15.09
N ASN A 201 -13.36 12.01 16.02
CA ASN A 201 -12.53 10.92 16.52
C ASN A 201 -13.20 9.57 16.21
N PRO A 202 -13.30 9.19 14.92
CA PRO A 202 -13.98 7.95 14.56
C PRO A 202 -13.23 6.75 15.16
N PHE A 203 -13.99 5.75 15.61
CA PHE A 203 -13.51 4.42 15.90
C PHE A 203 -13.70 3.56 14.67
N ARG A 204 -12.72 2.71 14.36
CA ARG A 204 -12.75 1.85 13.19
C ARG A 204 -12.37 0.42 13.56
N THR A 205 -13.22 -0.52 13.16
CA THR A 205 -12.98 -1.95 13.32
C THR A 205 -13.04 -2.65 11.98
N THR A 206 -12.14 -3.60 11.77
CA THR A 206 -12.15 -4.54 10.65
C THR A 206 -11.97 -5.92 11.25
N ALA A 207 -12.96 -6.80 11.09
CA ALA A 207 -12.91 -8.17 11.58
C ALA A 207 -13.18 -9.11 10.42
N LEU A 208 -12.14 -9.80 9.95
CA LEU A 208 -12.19 -10.65 8.77
C LEU A 208 -11.82 -12.08 9.15
N LEU A 209 -12.65 -13.03 8.75
CA LEU A 209 -12.30 -14.43 8.67
C LEU A 209 -11.52 -14.67 7.39
N ILE A 210 -10.50 -15.51 7.46
CA ILE A 210 -9.67 -15.92 6.34
C ILE A 210 -9.99 -17.38 6.05
N TRP A 211 -10.35 -17.69 4.81
CA TRP A 211 -10.49 -19.04 4.30
C TRP A 211 -9.42 -19.28 3.22
N ARG A 212 -8.86 -20.49 3.24
CA ARG A 212 -7.78 -20.93 2.34
C ARG A 212 -8.24 -22.15 1.56
N SER A 213 -7.94 -22.20 0.27
CA SER A 213 -8.26 -23.39 -0.54
C SER A 213 -7.30 -24.54 -0.27
N GLU A 214 -6.04 -24.22 0.03
CA GLU A 214 -4.99 -25.19 0.36
C GLU A 214 -4.82 -25.28 1.88
N SER A 215 -4.67 -26.50 2.37
CA SER A 215 -4.52 -26.82 3.79
C SER A 215 -3.93 -28.23 3.86
N PRO A 216 -2.62 -28.39 3.60
CA PRO A 216 -1.99 -29.70 3.57
C PRO A 216 -2.20 -30.41 4.90
N ASP A 217 -2.58 -31.69 4.87
CA ASP A 217 -2.70 -32.49 6.09
C ASP A 217 -1.31 -32.75 6.69
N GLY A 218 -1.18 -32.66 8.01
CA GLY A 218 0.06 -32.92 8.73
C GLY A 218 0.52 -31.77 9.64
N PRO A 219 1.57 -31.98 10.44
CA PRO A 219 2.00 -31.06 11.50
C PRO A 219 2.52 -29.70 11.00
N ARG A 220 2.86 -29.60 9.70
CA ARG A 220 3.38 -28.39 9.05
C ARG A 220 2.41 -27.79 8.02
N GLY A 221 1.17 -28.27 8.03
CA GLY A 221 0.06 -27.71 7.27
C GLY A 221 -0.41 -26.39 7.83
N VAL A 222 -0.98 -25.55 6.96
CA VAL A 222 -1.68 -24.34 7.40
C VAL A 222 -3.14 -24.66 7.73
N ASP A 223 -3.64 -24.13 8.84
CA ASP A 223 -5.08 -24.20 9.15
C ASP A 223 -5.90 -23.61 7.99
N ARG A 224 -6.93 -24.34 7.54
CA ARG A 224 -7.84 -23.87 6.49
C ARG A 224 -8.53 -22.54 6.81
N THR A 225 -8.60 -22.19 8.08
CA THR A 225 -9.20 -20.95 8.57
C THR A 225 -8.20 -20.10 9.35
N GLY A 226 -8.34 -18.79 9.24
CA GLY A 226 -7.56 -17.80 9.96
C GLY A 226 -8.41 -16.56 10.25
N PHE A 227 -7.78 -15.54 10.82
CA PHE A 227 -8.49 -14.29 11.11
C PHE A 227 -7.56 -13.08 11.12
N ASP A 228 -8.16 -11.93 10.82
CA ASP A 228 -7.60 -10.60 10.96
C ASP A 228 -8.62 -9.71 11.64
N VAL A 229 -8.37 -9.35 12.90
CA VAL A 229 -9.18 -8.35 13.60
C VAL A 229 -8.30 -7.17 13.97
N ARG A 230 -8.70 -5.98 13.55
CA ARG A 230 -8.02 -4.72 13.84
C ARG A 230 -9.01 -3.68 14.33
N MET A 231 -8.63 -2.96 15.38
CA MET A 231 -9.38 -1.87 16.00
C MET A 231 -8.48 -0.64 16.06
N GLU A 232 -9.01 0.51 15.63
CA GLU A 232 -8.28 1.78 15.58
C GLU A 232 -9.17 2.91 16.11
N GLN A 233 -8.65 3.70 17.04
CA GLN A 233 -9.29 4.91 17.55
C GLN A 233 -8.51 6.13 17.06
N PHE A 234 -9.21 7.07 16.42
CA PHE A 234 -8.65 8.38 16.08
C PHE A 234 -8.71 9.31 17.29
N LEU A 235 -7.69 10.15 17.47
CA LEU A 235 -7.50 10.99 18.65
C LEU A 235 -7.26 12.44 18.25
N GLY A 236 -7.68 13.38 19.10
CA GLY A 236 -7.37 14.80 18.98
C GLY A 236 -8.12 15.58 17.89
N GLY A 237 -9.18 15.01 17.31
CA GLY A 237 -10.13 15.68 16.39
C GLY A 237 -9.59 15.95 14.97
N GLY A 238 -8.29 16.17 14.81
CA GLY A 238 -7.64 16.40 13.52
C GLY A 238 -7.29 15.14 12.74
N ARG A 239 -7.69 13.95 13.22
CA ARG A 239 -7.39 12.62 12.65
C ARG A 239 -5.90 12.32 12.41
N ALA A 240 -5.02 13.16 12.95
CA ALA A 240 -3.57 13.05 12.81
C ALA A 240 -3.01 11.93 13.68
N PHE A 241 -3.60 11.69 14.86
CA PHE A 241 -3.14 10.66 15.79
C PHE A 241 -4.13 9.52 15.88
N ARG A 242 -3.60 8.30 15.93
CA ARG A 242 -4.36 7.06 16.01
C ARG A 242 -3.68 6.11 16.98
N ALA A 243 -4.48 5.43 17.79
CA ALA A 243 -4.03 4.32 18.61
C ALA A 243 -4.92 3.11 18.34
N GLY A 244 -4.37 1.91 18.46
CA GLY A 244 -5.16 0.72 18.20
C GLY A 244 -4.42 -0.56 18.49
N GLY A 245 -5.05 -1.66 18.12
CA GLY A 245 -4.48 -2.98 18.25
C GLY A 245 -5.19 -3.97 17.34
N GLY A 246 -4.68 -5.18 17.30
CA GLY A 246 -5.29 -6.24 16.53
C GLY A 246 -4.81 -7.62 16.94
N ILE A 247 -5.62 -8.61 16.61
CA ILE A 247 -5.30 -10.03 16.75
C ILE A 247 -5.32 -10.67 15.37
N HIS A 248 -4.45 -11.65 15.15
CA HIS A 248 -4.34 -12.27 13.84
C HIS A 248 -3.86 -13.72 13.90
N SER A 249 -4.25 -14.47 12.88
CA SER A 249 -3.69 -15.77 12.51
C SER A 249 -3.60 -15.82 10.99
N ARG A 250 -2.38 -15.62 10.46
CA ARG A 250 -2.13 -15.44 9.01
C ARG A 250 -0.84 -16.14 8.60
N VAL A 251 -0.75 -16.38 7.31
CA VAL A 251 0.54 -16.65 6.66
C VAL A 251 1.06 -15.31 6.15
N ALA A 252 2.35 -15.06 6.35
CA ALA A 252 3.00 -13.85 5.91
C ALA A 252 4.20 -14.19 5.03
N PRO A 253 4.49 -13.37 4.01
CA PRO A 253 5.72 -13.52 3.27
C PRO A 253 6.91 -13.11 4.13
N VAL A 254 8.05 -13.79 3.93
CA VAL A 254 9.35 -13.39 4.50
C VAL A 254 9.74 -12.01 3.97
N GLU A 255 9.58 -11.78 2.65
CA GLU A 255 9.82 -10.48 2.02
C GLU A 255 8.65 -10.02 1.15
N ALA A 256 8.18 -8.78 1.39
CA ALA A 256 7.05 -8.19 0.69
C ALA A 256 7.40 -7.00 -0.23
N TRP A 257 8.67 -6.56 -0.28
CA TRP A 257 9.03 -5.25 -0.83
C TRP A 257 9.36 -5.23 -2.34
N GLY A 258 9.69 -6.38 -2.95
CA GLY A 258 10.13 -6.45 -4.35
C GLY A 258 8.99 -6.55 -5.38
N LEU A 259 7.98 -7.37 -5.08
CA LEU A 259 6.86 -7.67 -5.98
C LEU A 259 5.55 -7.33 -5.28
N SER A 260 4.52 -6.89 -6.01
CA SER A 260 3.19 -6.70 -5.40
C SER A 260 2.50 -8.03 -5.12
N ASP A 261 1.57 -8.04 -4.16
CA ASP A 261 0.82 -9.25 -3.80
C ASP A 261 0.06 -9.81 -5.02
N LYS A 262 -0.55 -8.93 -5.82
CA LYS A 262 -1.27 -9.32 -7.05
C LYS A 262 -0.34 -9.96 -8.08
N GLU A 263 0.84 -9.39 -8.30
CA GLU A 263 1.80 -9.95 -9.26
C GLU A 263 2.29 -11.33 -8.81
N ASN A 264 2.59 -11.51 -7.51
CA ASN A 264 2.96 -12.81 -6.96
C ASN A 264 1.80 -13.82 -7.04
N ALA A 265 0.59 -13.38 -6.73
CA ALA A 265 -0.61 -14.21 -6.75
C ALA A 265 -0.91 -14.73 -8.15
N LEU A 266 -0.83 -13.86 -9.16
CA LEU A 266 -1.08 -14.24 -10.54
C LEU A 266 0.05 -15.11 -11.10
N ALA A 267 1.32 -14.85 -10.73
CA ALA A 267 2.42 -15.74 -11.11
C ALA A 267 2.22 -17.16 -10.51
N SER A 268 1.80 -17.25 -9.25
CA SER A 268 1.50 -18.52 -8.60
C SER A 268 0.32 -19.23 -9.30
N PHE A 269 -0.80 -18.52 -9.49
CA PHE A 269 -2.04 -19.08 -10.05
C PHE A 269 -1.89 -19.51 -11.51
N PHE A 270 -1.22 -18.70 -12.34
CA PHE A 270 -1.10 -18.99 -13.77
C PHE A 270 0.13 -19.83 -14.10
N LEU A 271 1.26 -19.67 -13.41
CA LEU A 271 2.57 -20.15 -13.89
C LEU A 271 3.28 -21.12 -12.93
N THR A 272 2.61 -21.56 -11.86
CA THR A 272 3.20 -22.44 -10.83
C THR A 272 4.51 -21.83 -10.29
N THR A 273 4.52 -20.51 -10.09
CA THR A 273 5.73 -19.77 -9.70
C THR A 273 5.41 -18.78 -8.58
N ASP A 274 5.86 -19.11 -7.37
CA ASP A 274 5.77 -18.25 -6.19
C ASP A 274 7.14 -17.62 -5.87
N HIS A 275 7.23 -16.30 -5.99
CA HIS A 275 8.47 -15.55 -5.82
C HIS A 275 8.80 -15.25 -4.35
N ARG A 276 7.91 -15.59 -3.42
CA ARG A 276 8.07 -15.30 -1.99
C ARG A 276 8.19 -16.58 -1.20
N ASP A 277 8.79 -16.53 -0.02
CA ASP A 277 8.67 -17.59 0.98
C ASP A 277 7.74 -17.13 2.08
N HIS A 278 7.15 -18.09 2.79
CA HIS A 278 6.05 -17.81 3.69
C HIS A 278 6.21 -18.55 5.01
N PHE A 279 5.69 -17.96 6.07
CA PHE A 279 5.68 -18.54 7.40
C PHE A 279 4.41 -18.14 8.15
N GLN A 280 4.08 -18.92 9.19
CA GLN A 280 2.89 -18.66 9.98
C GLN A 280 3.18 -17.58 11.02
N ARG A 281 2.22 -16.67 11.21
CA ARG A 281 2.23 -15.67 12.29
C ARG A 281 0.88 -15.64 12.97
N ARG A 282 0.88 -15.88 14.28
CA ARG A 282 -0.30 -15.81 15.12
C ARG A 282 -0.01 -14.97 16.35
N GLY A 283 -0.86 -14.00 16.65
CA GLY A 283 -0.63 -13.18 17.82
C GLY A 283 -1.44 -11.91 17.87
N TRP A 284 -0.91 -10.93 18.57
CA TRP A 284 -1.54 -9.63 18.74
C TRP A 284 -0.53 -8.49 18.67
N SER A 285 -1.06 -7.31 18.37
CA SER A 285 -0.30 -6.06 18.27
C SER A 285 -1.05 -4.92 18.94
N ALA A 286 -0.29 -3.95 19.42
CA ALA A 286 -0.78 -2.65 19.85
C ALA A 286 0.10 -1.56 19.20
N PHE A 287 -0.51 -0.51 18.68
CA PHE A 287 0.23 0.52 17.95
C PHE A 287 -0.29 1.93 18.25
N VAL A 288 0.60 2.88 18.02
CA VAL A 288 0.29 4.30 17.86
C VAL A 288 0.81 4.78 16.51
N ARG A 289 0.08 5.70 15.87
CA ARG A 289 0.42 6.24 14.55
C ARG A 289 0.13 7.73 14.49
N ALA A 290 1.03 8.46 13.84
CA ALA A 290 0.95 9.88 13.60
C ALA A 290 1.06 10.16 12.09
N THR A 291 0.06 10.86 11.55
CA THR A 291 0.01 11.40 10.18
C THR A 291 -0.41 12.86 10.25
N PRO A 292 0.47 13.76 10.74
CA PRO A 292 0.17 15.18 10.83
C PRO A 292 -0.13 15.77 9.46
N ALA A 293 -1.21 16.55 9.32
CA ALA A 293 -1.62 17.12 8.03
C ALA A 293 -0.63 18.16 7.46
N SER A 294 0.21 18.76 8.30
CA SER A 294 1.18 19.79 7.92
C SER A 294 2.53 19.23 7.46
N LEU A 295 2.77 17.93 7.63
CA LEU A 295 4.03 17.29 7.23
C LEU A 295 3.72 16.11 6.31
N PRO A 296 4.57 15.84 5.30
CA PRO A 296 4.45 14.67 4.44
C PRO A 296 4.89 13.38 5.17
N LEU A 297 4.59 13.25 6.46
CA LEU A 297 5.09 12.22 7.36
C LEU A 297 3.99 11.25 7.77
N ASP A 298 4.34 9.96 7.78
CA ASP A 298 3.54 8.90 8.38
C ASP A 298 4.44 8.04 9.26
N ALA A 299 4.25 8.11 10.57
CA ALA A 299 5.06 7.42 11.56
C ALA A 299 4.21 6.50 12.42
N ALA A 300 4.72 5.31 12.73
CA ALA A 300 4.06 4.34 13.60
C ALA A 300 5.06 3.67 14.54
N LEU A 301 4.60 3.41 15.76
CA LEU A 301 5.29 2.57 16.73
C LEU A 301 4.34 1.46 17.15
N GLU A 302 4.80 0.22 17.04
CA GLU A 302 3.98 -0.97 17.24
C GLU A 302 4.69 -1.98 18.14
N PHE A 303 4.02 -2.41 19.20
CA PHE A 303 4.40 -3.58 19.96
C PHE A 303 3.71 -4.81 19.39
N GLN A 304 4.45 -5.89 19.18
CA GLN A 304 3.96 -7.16 18.65
C GLN A 304 4.35 -8.30 19.59
N ARG A 305 3.42 -9.22 19.85
CA ARG A 305 3.71 -10.53 20.43
C ARG A 305 3.12 -11.59 19.53
N GLU A 306 3.98 -12.36 18.89
CA GLU A 306 3.60 -13.29 17.83
C GLU A 306 4.25 -14.65 18.06
N GLU A 307 3.56 -15.71 17.66
CA GLU A 307 4.08 -17.06 17.53
C GLU A 307 4.33 -17.33 16.06
N HIS A 308 5.53 -17.82 15.77
CA HIS A 308 6.02 -18.10 14.42
C HIS A 308 6.15 -19.62 14.23
N GLY A 309 5.81 -20.10 13.04
CA GLY A 309 5.91 -21.52 12.68
C GLY A 309 6.30 -21.71 11.23
N SER A 310 7.04 -22.79 10.96
CA SER A 310 7.38 -23.22 9.61
C SER A 310 6.17 -23.82 8.92
N LEU A 311 6.09 -23.61 7.60
CA LEU A 311 5.03 -24.13 6.76
C LEU A 311 5.66 -24.96 5.65
N ALA A 312 5.05 -26.08 5.30
CA ALA A 312 5.43 -26.82 4.11
C ALA A 312 4.83 -26.16 2.86
N ALA A 313 5.48 -26.34 1.70
CA ALA A 313 4.82 -26.07 0.42
C ALA A 313 3.68 -27.08 0.21
N GLY A 314 2.53 -26.60 -0.27
CA GLY A 314 1.41 -27.45 -0.69
C GLY A 314 1.44 -27.71 -2.19
N ASP A 315 0.33 -28.23 -2.73
CA ASP A 315 0.08 -28.33 -4.18
C ASP A 315 -1.24 -27.63 -4.56
N PRO A 316 -1.32 -26.30 -4.43
CA PRO A 316 -2.53 -25.59 -4.81
C PRO A 316 -2.77 -25.67 -6.32
N TRP A 317 -4.04 -25.59 -6.69
CA TRP A 317 -4.46 -25.57 -8.09
C TRP A 317 -3.85 -24.38 -8.85
N THR A 318 -3.41 -24.63 -10.10
CA THR A 318 -2.91 -23.60 -11.04
C THR A 318 -3.55 -23.77 -12.41
N LEU A 319 -3.76 -22.68 -13.15
CA LEU A 319 -4.40 -22.72 -14.47
C LEU A 319 -3.55 -23.43 -15.53
N PHE A 320 -2.27 -23.05 -15.65
CA PHE A 320 -1.34 -23.71 -16.55
C PHE A 320 -0.40 -24.57 -15.72
N ARG A 321 -0.93 -25.73 -15.29
CA ARG A 321 -0.12 -26.73 -14.61
C ARG A 321 0.89 -27.33 -15.60
N GLY A 322 2.17 -27.10 -15.33
CA GLY A 322 3.27 -27.80 -15.99
C GLY A 322 3.85 -28.87 -15.08
N ASP A 323 4.93 -29.52 -15.53
CA ASP A 323 5.63 -30.59 -14.80
C ASP A 323 6.60 -30.04 -13.72
N ARG A 324 6.44 -28.77 -13.31
CA ARG A 324 7.32 -28.14 -12.33
C ARG A 324 6.76 -28.30 -10.93
N ASP A 325 7.56 -28.87 -10.04
CA ASP A 325 7.24 -28.93 -8.62
C ASP A 325 7.29 -27.54 -7.96
N TRP A 326 6.49 -27.37 -6.92
CA TRP A 326 6.54 -26.18 -6.08
C TRP A 326 7.86 -26.14 -5.30
N ARG A 327 8.50 -24.97 -5.29
CA ARG A 327 9.74 -24.77 -4.54
C ARG A 327 9.55 -24.96 -3.04
N GLU A 328 10.52 -25.58 -2.39
CA GLU A 328 10.49 -25.81 -0.95
C GLU A 328 10.50 -24.49 -0.17
N GLN A 329 9.93 -24.50 1.04
CA GLN A 329 10.03 -23.38 1.98
C GLN A 329 11.35 -23.44 2.74
N PRO A 330 11.88 -22.30 3.22
CA PRO A 330 12.93 -22.30 4.21
C PRO A 330 12.37 -22.72 5.58
N LEU A 331 13.23 -23.30 6.41
CA LEU A 331 12.99 -23.34 7.84
C LEU A 331 12.90 -21.93 8.37
N VAL A 332 12.06 -21.75 9.40
CA VAL A 332 12.03 -20.52 10.20
C VAL A 332 12.33 -20.86 11.64
N ALA A 333 12.82 -19.88 12.41
CA ALA A 333 12.87 -20.03 13.84
C ALA A 333 11.44 -20.00 14.39
N GLU A 334 11.04 -21.05 15.10
CA GLU A 334 9.70 -21.27 15.62
C GLU A 334 9.58 -20.85 17.07
N GLY A 335 8.38 -20.41 17.47
CA GLY A 335 8.09 -20.00 18.84
C GLY A 335 7.72 -18.53 18.95
N ILE A 336 7.78 -18.00 20.18
CA ILE A 336 7.22 -16.69 20.52
C ILE A 336 8.26 -15.60 20.29
N THR A 337 7.84 -14.50 19.66
CA THR A 337 8.57 -13.24 19.55
C THR A 337 7.85 -12.13 20.33
N ARG A 338 8.61 -11.17 20.85
CA ARG A 338 8.10 -9.92 21.41
C ARG A 338 8.92 -8.79 20.80
N ALA A 339 8.31 -7.96 19.98
CA ALA A 339 9.04 -6.95 19.21
C ALA A 339 8.45 -5.56 19.37
N LEU A 340 9.32 -4.56 19.32
CA LEU A 340 8.96 -3.17 19.08
C LEU A 340 9.34 -2.83 17.64
N VAL A 341 8.39 -2.32 16.86
CA VAL A 341 8.58 -1.97 15.46
C VAL A 341 8.27 -0.50 15.25
N ALA A 342 9.27 0.26 14.84
CA ALA A 342 9.13 1.64 14.41
C ALA A 342 9.10 1.69 12.88
N ARG A 343 8.17 2.45 12.31
CA ARG A 343 8.10 2.71 10.87
C ARG A 343 7.88 4.19 10.63
N ALA A 344 8.51 4.71 9.59
CA ALA A 344 8.29 6.08 9.15
C ALA A 344 8.33 6.13 7.63
N SER A 345 7.47 6.95 7.03
CA SER A 345 7.58 7.30 5.62
C SER A 345 7.42 8.79 5.39
N VAL A 346 8.15 9.29 4.40
CA VAL A 346 8.10 10.67 3.93
C VAL A 346 7.78 10.67 2.44
N ASP A 347 6.69 11.32 2.04
CA ASP A 347 6.21 11.32 0.65
C ASP A 347 6.01 12.75 0.14
N THR A 348 6.98 13.24 -0.64
CA THR A 348 6.96 14.58 -1.26
C THR A 348 6.75 14.50 -2.77
N ARG A 349 6.28 13.35 -3.28
CA ARG A 349 6.00 13.16 -4.71
C ARG A 349 4.90 14.10 -5.17
N ASP A 350 5.06 14.62 -6.39
CA ASP A 350 4.06 15.44 -7.08
C ASP A 350 2.79 14.65 -7.45
N ALA A 351 2.94 13.36 -7.76
CA ALA A 351 1.84 12.42 -7.97
C ALA A 351 2.21 11.03 -7.45
N ARG A 352 1.26 10.29 -6.90
CA ARG A 352 1.51 8.96 -6.32
C ARG A 352 1.64 7.83 -7.35
N ARG A 353 0.79 7.83 -8.38
CA ARG A 353 0.76 6.76 -9.41
C ARG A 353 1.77 6.99 -10.52
N GLU A 354 2.01 8.25 -10.84
CA GLU A 354 2.89 8.67 -11.92
C GLU A 354 3.78 9.83 -11.45
N PRO A 355 4.71 9.58 -10.52
CA PRO A 355 5.57 10.63 -10.00
C PRO A 355 6.49 11.17 -11.09
N GLY A 356 6.51 12.49 -11.26
CA GLY A 356 7.45 13.22 -12.12
C GLY A 356 8.57 13.88 -11.32
N ALA A 357 8.32 14.18 -10.04
CA ALA A 357 9.24 14.86 -9.14
C ALA A 357 9.04 14.40 -7.68
N GLY A 358 9.92 14.87 -6.79
CA GLY A 358 9.85 14.60 -5.35
C GLY A 358 10.61 13.37 -4.87
N TRP A 359 10.40 13.05 -3.60
CA TRP A 359 11.02 11.94 -2.88
C TRP A 359 9.95 11.03 -2.28
N PHE A 360 10.27 9.74 -2.22
CA PHE A 360 9.57 8.80 -1.36
C PHE A 360 10.60 8.05 -0.51
N VAL A 361 10.49 8.19 0.81
CA VAL A 361 11.37 7.51 1.78
C VAL A 361 10.50 6.66 2.66
N GLU A 362 10.85 5.39 2.84
CA GLU A 362 10.19 4.47 3.75
C GLU A 362 11.25 3.73 4.56
N GLY A 363 11.17 3.84 5.89
CA GLY A 363 12.10 3.21 6.81
C GLY A 363 11.37 2.39 7.86
N SER A 364 11.96 1.28 8.28
CA SER A 364 11.50 0.49 9.41
C SER A 364 12.65 -0.05 10.23
N VAL A 365 12.44 -0.15 11.53
CA VAL A 365 13.36 -0.79 12.47
C VAL A 365 12.52 -1.68 13.39
N ARG A 366 12.90 -2.95 13.49
CA ARG A 366 12.37 -3.91 14.45
C ARG A 366 13.46 -4.21 15.47
N ARG A 367 13.12 -4.03 16.74
CA ARG A 367 13.87 -4.56 17.87
C ARG A 367 13.10 -5.72 18.47
N ASN A 368 13.62 -6.93 18.35
CA ASN A 368 13.11 -8.07 19.09
C ASN A 368 13.64 -7.98 20.53
N LEU A 369 12.73 -8.05 21.49
CA LEU A 369 12.98 -7.87 22.93
C LEU A 369 13.24 -9.20 23.64
N GLY A 370 13.05 -10.32 22.96
CA GLY A 370 13.14 -11.66 23.51
C GLY A 370 12.04 -12.57 22.98
N GLY A 371 11.99 -13.79 23.51
CA GLY A 371 11.12 -14.82 22.97
C GLY A 371 11.58 -16.22 23.32
N SER A 372 11.02 -17.18 22.59
CA SER A 372 11.40 -18.59 22.63
C SER A 372 11.68 -19.11 21.22
N LEU A 373 12.19 -18.23 20.34
CA LEU A 373 12.56 -18.61 19.00
C LEU A 373 13.63 -19.69 19.06
N ALA A 374 13.40 -20.81 18.39
CA ALA A 374 14.35 -21.89 18.24
C ALA A 374 14.23 -22.48 16.84
N LEU A 375 15.33 -23.00 16.31
CA LEU A 375 15.26 -23.76 15.06
C LEU A 375 14.64 -25.13 15.33
N PRO A 376 13.68 -25.57 14.50
CA PRO A 376 13.12 -26.90 14.63
C PRO A 376 14.18 -27.94 14.24
N ALA A 377 14.13 -29.11 14.86
CA ALA A 377 15.12 -30.17 14.64
C ALA A 377 15.08 -30.67 13.19
N SER A 378 16.24 -30.65 12.51
CA SER A 378 16.35 -31.03 11.10
C SER A 378 17.66 -31.76 10.79
N GLU A 379 17.62 -32.59 9.75
CA GLU A 379 18.75 -33.39 9.27
C GLU A 379 19.05 -33.06 7.79
N LEU A 380 20.32 -33.18 7.37
CA LEU A 380 20.67 -33.02 5.94
C LEU A 380 19.95 -34.08 5.10
N GLY A 381 19.26 -33.65 4.05
CA GLY A 381 18.67 -34.55 3.07
C GLY A 381 19.74 -35.14 2.16
N GLN A 382 20.46 -36.17 2.59
CA GLN A 382 21.33 -36.98 1.72
C GLN A 382 20.67 -38.34 1.43
N SER A 383 20.49 -38.66 0.15
CA SER A 383 20.12 -40.00 -0.30
C SER A 383 21.30 -40.97 -0.08
N GLY A 384 21.24 -41.78 0.97
CA GLY A 384 22.01 -43.05 1.02
C GLY A 384 23.09 -43.23 2.09
N THR A 385 23.16 -42.42 3.16
CA THR A 385 24.08 -42.67 4.28
C THR A 385 23.35 -42.83 5.62
N SER A 386 23.78 -43.80 6.43
CA SER A 386 23.26 -44.07 7.77
C SER A 386 23.64 -42.95 8.74
N VAL A 387 22.67 -42.07 9.01
CA VAL A 387 22.68 -40.95 9.97
C VAL A 387 23.59 -39.78 9.57
N PRO A 388 23.06 -38.79 8.82
CA PRO A 388 23.68 -37.48 8.68
C PRO A 388 23.74 -36.78 10.06
N PRO A 389 24.78 -35.97 10.35
CA PRO A 389 24.79 -35.14 11.54
C PRO A 389 23.62 -34.13 11.51
N PRO A 390 23.06 -33.74 12.67
CA PRO A 390 22.03 -32.70 12.73
C PRO A 390 22.60 -31.39 12.17
N VAL A 391 21.83 -30.69 11.33
CA VAL A 391 22.17 -29.31 10.97
C VAL A 391 21.78 -28.43 12.15
N MET A 392 22.68 -28.30 13.11
CA MET A 392 22.51 -27.30 14.15
C MET A 392 22.91 -25.94 13.56
N GLY A 393 21.94 -25.27 12.93
CA GLY A 393 22.05 -23.82 12.71
C GLY A 393 22.29 -23.12 14.05
N PRO A 394 22.84 -21.89 14.05
CA PRO A 394 23.05 -21.14 15.28
C PRO A 394 21.72 -21.00 16.04
N ASP A 395 21.75 -21.16 17.36
CA ASP A 395 20.58 -20.88 18.21
C ASP A 395 20.18 -19.42 17.95
N PRO A 396 19.01 -19.15 17.34
CA PRO A 396 18.67 -17.81 16.91
C PRO A 396 18.59 -16.90 18.13
N ASP A 397 19.37 -15.81 18.15
CA ASP A 397 19.29 -14.86 19.26
C ASP A 397 17.86 -14.33 19.34
N ALA A 398 17.21 -14.56 20.48
CA ALA A 398 15.88 -14.04 20.75
C ALA A 398 15.88 -12.50 20.83
N GLN A 399 17.04 -11.85 20.93
CA GLN A 399 17.20 -10.39 20.90
C GLN A 399 18.04 -9.96 19.71
N PHE A 400 17.39 -9.46 18.67
CA PHE A 400 18.06 -8.94 17.48
C PHE A 400 17.40 -7.64 17.03
N THR A 401 18.14 -6.87 16.22
CA THR A 401 17.70 -5.62 15.65
C THR A 401 17.87 -5.68 14.14
N THR A 402 16.77 -5.56 13.41
CA THR A 402 16.78 -5.51 11.94
C THR A 402 16.12 -4.22 11.46
N GLY A 403 16.57 -3.71 10.33
CA GLY A 403 16.01 -2.52 9.72
C GLY A 403 15.95 -2.62 8.21
N MET A 404 15.18 -1.72 7.61
CA MET A 404 15.07 -1.58 6.17
C MET A 404 14.80 -0.12 5.81
N LEU A 405 15.41 0.36 4.73
CA LEU A 405 15.23 1.69 4.16
C LEU A 405 15.05 1.59 2.64
N ASP A 406 13.93 2.07 2.11
CA ASP A 406 13.65 2.26 0.67
C ASP A 406 13.59 3.76 0.38
N LEU A 407 14.55 4.25 -0.39
CA LEU A 407 14.71 5.64 -0.77
C LEU A 407 14.50 5.77 -2.28
N ARG A 408 13.56 6.60 -2.70
CA ARG A 408 13.26 6.87 -4.12
C ARG A 408 13.30 8.34 -4.42
N ARG A 409 13.92 8.68 -5.56
CA ARG A 409 13.98 10.02 -6.12
C ARG A 409 13.45 10.01 -7.55
N TYR A 410 12.53 10.93 -7.84
CA TYR A 410 11.96 11.09 -9.18
C TYR A 410 12.40 12.42 -9.79
N ASN A 411 12.98 12.41 -10.98
CA ASN A 411 13.46 13.63 -11.62
C ASN A 411 12.88 13.76 -13.03
N THR A 412 12.32 14.91 -13.36
CA THR A 412 11.98 15.24 -14.75
C THR A 412 13.22 15.77 -15.46
N VAL A 413 13.52 15.23 -16.64
CA VAL A 413 14.68 15.61 -17.47
C VAL A 413 14.18 15.98 -18.86
N GLY A 414 14.21 17.28 -19.18
CA GLY A 414 13.72 17.80 -20.46
C GLY A 414 12.21 17.62 -20.68
N ARG A 415 11.78 17.69 -21.95
CA ARG A 415 10.37 17.50 -22.32
C ARG A 415 10.04 16.01 -22.41
N GLY A 416 9.36 15.49 -21.39
CA GLY A 416 8.82 14.12 -21.39
C GLY A 416 9.84 13.03 -21.04
N GLY A 417 11.05 13.40 -20.62
CA GLY A 417 12.04 12.48 -20.06
C GLY A 417 11.96 12.44 -18.53
N ARG A 418 12.20 11.28 -17.94
CA ARG A 418 12.31 11.12 -16.47
C ARG A 418 13.50 10.25 -16.11
N PHE A 419 14.21 10.62 -15.06
CA PHE A 419 15.32 9.85 -14.50
C PHE A 419 15.05 9.57 -13.02
N ASN A 420 14.81 8.31 -12.69
CA ASN A 420 14.42 7.90 -11.35
C ASN A 420 15.49 7.01 -10.73
N LEU A 421 15.70 7.18 -9.43
CA LEU A 421 16.70 6.47 -8.64
C LEU A 421 16.03 5.83 -7.42
N ARG A 422 16.44 4.62 -7.08
CA ARG A 422 15.97 3.89 -5.91
C ARG A 422 17.15 3.18 -5.24
N GLY A 423 17.28 3.38 -3.94
CA GLY A 423 18.18 2.63 -3.09
C GLY A 423 17.35 1.87 -2.05
N VAL A 424 17.67 0.60 -1.85
CA VAL A 424 17.08 -0.22 -0.79
C VAL A 424 18.22 -0.87 -0.01
N VAL A 425 18.22 -0.72 1.30
CA VAL A 425 19.13 -1.43 2.19
C VAL A 425 18.34 -2.04 3.32
N GLY A 426 18.76 -3.20 3.81
CA GLY A 426 18.11 -3.82 4.95
C GLY A 426 18.91 -4.96 5.54
N GLY A 427 18.48 -5.41 6.72
CA GLY A 427 19.10 -6.50 7.47
C GLY A 427 19.53 -6.13 8.88
N SER A 428 20.48 -6.89 9.41
CA SER A 428 20.98 -6.80 10.78
C SER A 428 21.59 -5.43 11.08
N LEU A 429 21.14 -4.77 12.13
CA LEU A 429 21.66 -3.48 12.59
C LEU A 429 22.66 -3.62 13.76
N ASP A 430 22.74 -4.79 14.37
CA ASP A 430 23.62 -5.10 15.51
C ASP A 430 24.77 -6.04 15.14
N GLY A 431 24.83 -6.54 13.90
CA GLY A 431 25.90 -7.45 13.46
C GLY A 431 25.69 -8.88 13.90
N MET A 432 24.48 -9.21 14.36
CA MET A 432 24.10 -10.57 14.71
C MET A 432 23.42 -11.27 13.52
N PRO A 433 23.62 -12.58 13.34
CA PRO A 433 22.87 -13.37 12.36
C PRO A 433 21.36 -13.24 12.59
N LEU A 434 20.59 -13.09 11.51
CA LEU A 434 19.14 -12.96 11.61
C LEU A 434 18.48 -14.34 11.60
N PRO A 435 17.41 -14.54 12.39
CA PRO A 435 16.54 -15.71 12.20
C PRO A 435 16.02 -15.75 10.75
N PRO A 436 15.80 -16.94 10.15
CA PRO A 436 15.56 -17.08 8.72
C PRO A 436 14.41 -16.23 8.18
N GLN A 437 13.31 -16.12 8.92
CA GLN A 437 12.15 -15.29 8.56
C GLN A 437 12.41 -13.78 8.54
N PHE A 438 13.61 -13.33 8.90
CA PHE A 438 14.05 -11.93 8.85
C PHE A 438 15.28 -11.72 7.96
N GLN A 439 15.81 -12.78 7.34
CA GLN A 439 16.87 -12.69 6.33
C GLN A 439 16.31 -12.14 5.01
N HIS A 440 17.20 -11.91 4.05
CA HIS A 440 16.91 -11.24 2.79
C HIS A 440 17.51 -11.98 1.60
N ALA A 441 16.84 -11.94 0.45
CA ALA A 441 17.38 -12.42 -0.80
C ALA A 441 17.14 -11.43 -1.94
N LEU A 442 18.08 -11.40 -2.88
CA LEU A 442 17.97 -10.63 -4.12
C LEU A 442 17.92 -11.57 -5.32
N GLY A 443 17.40 -11.07 -6.43
CA GLY A 443 17.12 -11.87 -7.63
C GLY A 443 15.67 -11.81 -8.06
N GLY A 444 15.44 -11.99 -9.36
CA GLY A 444 14.11 -12.04 -9.95
C GLY A 444 13.48 -10.66 -10.20
N VAL A 445 12.28 -10.69 -10.74
CA VAL A 445 11.58 -9.52 -11.31
C VAL A 445 11.32 -8.37 -10.33
N GLY A 446 11.39 -8.63 -9.02
CA GLY A 446 11.18 -7.65 -7.95
C GLY A 446 12.41 -6.85 -7.53
N SER A 447 13.62 -7.32 -7.87
CA SER A 447 14.89 -6.70 -7.46
C SER A 447 15.88 -6.65 -8.62
N LEU A 448 16.40 -7.80 -9.04
CA LEU A 448 17.36 -7.99 -10.12
C LEU A 448 16.73 -8.81 -11.25
N PRO A 449 15.94 -8.18 -12.16
CA PRO A 449 15.16 -8.88 -13.17
C PRO A 449 15.99 -9.66 -14.21
N GLY A 450 17.29 -9.37 -14.35
CA GLY A 450 18.19 -10.15 -15.21
C GLY A 450 18.61 -11.48 -14.60
N HIS A 451 18.37 -11.68 -13.31
CA HIS A 451 18.82 -12.83 -12.52
C HIS A 451 17.63 -13.71 -12.09
N LEU A 452 17.90 -14.98 -11.77
CA LEU A 452 16.90 -15.88 -11.19
C LEU A 452 16.41 -15.34 -9.84
N SER A 453 15.22 -15.77 -9.41
CA SER A 453 14.78 -15.49 -8.03
C SER A 453 15.77 -16.14 -7.07
N PHE A 454 16.15 -15.46 -5.99
CA PHE A 454 17.17 -15.93 -5.03
C PHE A 454 18.57 -16.11 -5.60
N ALA A 455 18.96 -15.38 -6.66
CA ALA A 455 20.32 -15.42 -7.20
C ALA A 455 21.39 -14.89 -6.21
N ALA A 456 21.00 -14.04 -5.27
CA ALA A 456 21.84 -13.59 -4.17
C ALA A 456 21.15 -13.92 -2.85
N ASP A 457 21.43 -15.10 -2.32
CA ASP A 457 20.78 -15.76 -1.19
C ASP A 457 21.78 -16.23 -0.12
N CYS A 458 23.07 -15.92 -0.27
CA CYS A 458 24.13 -16.33 0.63
C CYS A 458 24.17 -17.85 0.90
N GLY A 459 23.92 -18.67 -0.13
CA GLY A 459 24.02 -20.14 -0.08
C GLY A 459 22.73 -20.85 0.34
N ALA A 460 21.63 -20.12 0.56
CA ALA A 460 20.37 -20.68 1.09
C ALA A 460 19.74 -21.77 0.20
N ARG A 461 20.09 -21.83 -1.08
CA ARG A 461 19.53 -22.78 -2.04
C ARG A 461 20.46 -23.94 -2.40
N GLU A 462 21.63 -24.04 -1.78
CA GLU A 462 22.63 -25.09 -2.06
C GLU A 462 22.34 -26.41 -1.34
N ALA A 463 21.52 -26.40 -0.30
CA ALA A 463 21.20 -27.57 0.50
C ALA A 463 19.69 -27.73 0.73
N LEU A 464 19.32 -28.96 1.09
CA LEU A 464 17.99 -29.35 1.57
C LEU A 464 18.13 -30.04 2.92
N VAL A 465 17.17 -29.79 3.79
CA VAL A 465 17.05 -30.44 5.09
C VAL A 465 15.69 -31.08 5.23
N VAL A 466 15.65 -32.20 5.95
CA VAL A 466 14.43 -32.92 6.29
C VAL A 466 14.04 -32.53 7.71
N LEU A 467 12.83 -32.02 7.84
CA LEU A 467 12.21 -31.71 9.12
C LEU A 467 11.39 -32.89 9.60
N ASP A 468 11.49 -33.19 10.89
CA ASP A 468 10.85 -34.34 11.54
C ASP A 468 11.20 -35.69 10.84
N PRO A 469 12.51 -36.00 10.66
CA PRO A 469 12.96 -37.18 9.90
C PRO A 469 12.47 -38.48 10.54
N GLY A 470 11.96 -39.39 9.72
CA GLY A 470 11.45 -40.70 10.16
C GLY A 470 10.05 -40.67 10.79
N ALA A 471 9.43 -39.49 10.95
CA ALA A 471 8.03 -39.37 11.33
C ALA A 471 7.10 -39.42 10.10
N GLU A 472 5.86 -39.89 10.30
CA GLU A 472 4.81 -39.73 9.30
C GLU A 472 4.54 -38.23 9.10
N GLY A 473 4.78 -37.71 7.89
CA GLY A 473 4.68 -36.28 7.60
C GLY A 473 6.01 -35.50 7.60
N SER A 474 7.15 -36.18 7.44
CA SER A 474 8.45 -35.51 7.20
C SER A 474 8.38 -34.58 5.99
N THR A 475 8.92 -33.37 6.12
CA THR A 475 8.87 -32.35 5.05
C THR A 475 10.26 -31.86 4.69
N VAL A 476 10.46 -31.54 3.42
CA VAL A 476 11.75 -31.05 2.90
C VAL A 476 11.74 -29.53 2.87
N HIS A 477 12.80 -28.92 3.39
CA HIS A 477 12.96 -27.47 3.52
C HIS A 477 14.35 -27.02 3.07
N ARG A 478 14.48 -25.71 2.87
CA ARG A 478 15.76 -25.02 2.78
C ARG A 478 16.23 -24.69 4.20
N PRO A 479 17.53 -24.81 4.53
CA PRO A 479 18.00 -24.67 5.92
C PRO A 479 17.80 -23.25 6.48
N PHE A 480 17.87 -22.23 5.63
CA PHE A 480 17.63 -20.83 5.95
C PHE A 480 17.07 -20.10 4.71
N TYR A 481 16.78 -18.81 4.83
CA TYR A 481 16.12 -18.04 3.76
C TYR A 481 17.12 -17.31 2.86
N GLY A 482 18.12 -16.65 3.43
CA GLY A 482 18.99 -15.77 2.67
C GLY A 482 20.15 -15.14 3.46
N CYS A 483 20.53 -13.95 3.03
CA CYS A 483 21.56 -13.09 3.63
C CYS A 483 21.05 -12.33 4.87
N ASP A 484 21.94 -11.98 5.79
CA ASP A 484 21.61 -11.19 6.98
C ASP A 484 21.54 -9.68 6.71
N ARG A 485 22.21 -9.22 5.65
CA ARG A 485 22.17 -7.84 5.15
C ARG A 485 22.11 -7.82 3.63
N PHE A 486 21.55 -6.76 3.07
CA PHE A 486 21.58 -6.52 1.63
C PHE A 486 21.56 -5.03 1.27
N ALA A 487 22.01 -4.76 0.05
CA ALA A 487 21.88 -3.48 -0.61
C ALA A 487 21.45 -3.69 -2.06
N LEU A 488 20.53 -2.86 -2.52
CA LEU A 488 20.02 -2.81 -3.89
C LEU A 488 20.01 -1.36 -4.35
N PHE A 489 20.52 -1.13 -5.55
CA PHE A 489 20.42 0.12 -6.28
C PHE A 489 19.71 -0.13 -7.60
N GLN A 490 18.79 0.77 -7.95
CA GLN A 490 18.07 0.76 -9.22
C GLN A 490 18.05 2.17 -9.81
N ALA A 491 18.33 2.27 -11.10
CA ALA A 491 18.20 3.49 -11.88
C ALA A 491 17.35 3.21 -13.12
N GLU A 492 16.48 4.14 -13.49
CA GLU A 492 15.75 4.08 -14.75
C GLU A 492 15.72 5.45 -15.44
N TYR A 493 15.81 5.42 -16.76
CA TYR A 493 15.50 6.55 -17.62
C TYR A 493 14.30 6.20 -18.49
N ARG A 494 13.27 7.05 -18.45
CA ARG A 494 12.02 6.90 -19.19
C ARG A 494 11.90 8.00 -20.21
N GLY A 495 11.45 7.65 -21.42
CA GLY A 495 11.07 8.60 -22.45
C GLY A 495 9.66 8.36 -22.97
N ALA A 496 8.92 9.43 -23.21
CA ALA A 496 7.63 9.36 -23.88
C ALA A 496 7.78 8.91 -25.34
N LEU A 497 6.94 7.99 -25.79
CA LEU A 497 6.76 7.72 -27.23
C LEU A 497 5.73 8.70 -27.76
N ASN A 498 6.05 9.42 -28.84
CA ASN A 498 5.11 10.28 -29.57
C ASN A 498 4.17 9.46 -30.47
N LEU A 499 3.69 8.32 -29.97
CA LEU A 499 2.78 7.42 -30.67
C LEU A 499 1.40 7.53 -30.01
N ARG A 500 0.43 8.12 -30.72
CA ARG A 500 -0.99 8.05 -30.34
C ARG A 500 -1.51 6.67 -30.70
N THR A 501 -1.29 5.67 -29.85
CA THR A 501 -1.89 4.35 -30.06
C THR A 501 -3.34 4.37 -29.54
N GLY A 502 -4.29 3.94 -30.38
CA GLY A 502 -5.71 3.82 -30.06
C GLY A 502 -6.07 2.57 -29.23
N PHE A 503 -5.08 1.90 -28.65
CA PHE A 503 -5.26 0.69 -27.84
C PHE A 503 -5.67 1.07 -26.41
N GLY A 504 -6.97 1.13 -26.19
CA GLY A 504 -7.56 1.04 -24.85
C GLY A 504 -8.25 -0.32 -24.73
N LEU A 505 -7.99 -1.07 -23.66
CA LEU A 505 -8.86 -2.19 -23.30
C LEU A 505 -10.23 -1.61 -22.92
N PRO A 506 -11.35 -2.17 -23.42
CA PRO A 506 -12.66 -1.79 -22.95
C PRO A 506 -12.74 -2.14 -21.47
N VAL A 507 -12.83 -1.13 -20.62
CA VAL A 507 -13.17 -1.35 -19.21
C VAL A 507 -14.68 -1.63 -19.19
N ALA A 508 -15.06 -2.80 -18.71
CA ALA A 508 -16.46 -3.06 -18.37
C ALA A 508 -16.81 -2.15 -17.17
N GLU A 509 -17.61 -1.12 -17.42
CA GLU A 509 -18.27 -0.34 -16.37
C GLU A 509 -19.73 -0.78 -16.29
N GLU A 510 -20.21 -0.94 -15.05
CA GLU A 510 -21.61 -0.74 -14.74
C GLU A 510 -22.02 0.64 -15.32
N GLU A 511 -23.02 0.61 -16.20
CA GLU A 511 -23.72 1.77 -16.77
C GLU A 511 -22.96 2.61 -17.82
N GLY A 512 -22.72 2.01 -19.00
CA GLY A 512 -23.34 2.55 -20.22
C GLY A 512 -22.65 3.66 -21.03
N ARG A 513 -21.39 4.06 -20.77
CA ARG A 513 -20.62 4.92 -21.71
C ARG A 513 -19.14 4.52 -21.77
N GLY A 514 -18.69 3.98 -22.92
CA GLY A 514 -17.32 3.53 -23.12
C GLY A 514 -16.28 4.66 -23.12
N ALA A 515 -15.62 4.89 -21.99
CA ALA A 515 -14.45 5.77 -21.90
C ALA A 515 -13.17 5.01 -22.31
N ARG A 516 -12.50 5.47 -23.37
CA ARG A 516 -11.16 4.96 -23.74
C ARG A 516 -10.10 5.68 -22.89
N ARG A 517 -9.39 4.97 -22.01
CA ARG A 517 -8.17 5.52 -21.38
C ARG A 517 -7.08 5.66 -22.43
N HIS A 518 -6.67 6.90 -22.71
CA HIS A 518 -5.48 7.17 -23.50
C HIS A 518 -4.23 7.06 -22.63
N HIS A 519 -3.58 5.91 -22.68
CA HIS A 519 -2.24 5.75 -22.12
C HIS A 519 -1.22 6.15 -23.18
N ARG A 520 -0.32 7.09 -22.85
CA ARG A 520 0.85 7.33 -23.69
C ARG A 520 1.87 6.25 -23.37
N PRO A 521 2.14 5.31 -24.28
CA PRO A 521 3.18 4.33 -24.05
C PRO A 521 4.51 5.06 -23.85
N SER A 522 5.34 4.57 -22.93
CA SER A 522 6.69 5.08 -22.73
C SER A 522 7.69 3.94 -22.80
N TRP A 523 8.89 4.26 -23.25
CA TRP A 523 9.99 3.32 -23.18
C TRP A 523 10.82 3.60 -21.93
N VAL A 524 11.50 2.57 -21.45
CA VAL A 524 12.39 2.66 -20.30
C VAL A 524 13.67 1.91 -20.57
N VAL A 525 14.79 2.49 -20.16
CA VAL A 525 16.06 1.78 -19.98
C VAL A 525 16.38 1.80 -18.50
N PHE A 526 16.95 0.72 -17.98
CA PHE A 526 17.21 0.59 -16.55
C PHE A 526 18.51 -0.13 -16.28
N PHE A 527 19.04 0.09 -15.09
CA PHE A 527 20.20 -0.58 -14.52
C PHE A 527 19.90 -0.93 -13.06
N ASN A 528 20.29 -2.12 -12.63
CA ASN A 528 20.18 -2.57 -11.25
C ASN A 528 21.49 -3.17 -10.77
N SER A 529 21.76 -3.02 -9.48
CA SER A 529 22.94 -3.56 -8.81
C SER A 529 22.55 -4.01 -7.41
N GLY A 530 22.94 -5.21 -7.00
CA GLY A 530 22.61 -5.73 -5.69
C GLY A 530 23.67 -6.66 -5.12
N ARG A 531 23.74 -6.73 -3.79
CA ARG A 531 24.60 -7.65 -3.04
C ARG A 531 23.99 -7.94 -1.67
N GLY A 532 24.25 -9.13 -1.15
CA GLY A 532 23.94 -9.55 0.20
C GLY A 532 25.19 -10.00 0.97
N TRP A 533 25.10 -9.95 2.29
CA TRP A 533 26.14 -10.33 3.24
C TRP A 533 25.55 -11.22 4.34
N SER A 534 26.36 -12.12 4.86
CA SER A 534 26.05 -12.98 6.00
C SER A 534 26.90 -12.57 7.21
N GLU A 535 26.37 -12.74 8.43
CA GLU A 535 27.14 -12.47 9.66
C GLU A 535 27.76 -13.75 10.23
N ALA A 536 27.20 -14.92 9.92
CA ALA A 536 27.73 -16.21 10.35
C ALA A 536 27.25 -17.37 9.45
N ASP A 537 28.01 -18.46 9.47
CA ASP A 537 27.65 -19.76 8.90
C ASP A 537 26.44 -20.38 9.61
N TRP A 538 25.77 -21.31 8.94
CA TRP A 538 24.59 -22.00 9.44
C TRP A 538 24.95 -23.39 9.95
N GLY A 539 25.52 -23.44 11.16
CA GLY A 539 26.15 -24.67 11.65
C GLY A 539 27.35 -25.01 10.78
N ASP A 540 27.35 -26.21 10.20
CA ASP A 540 28.39 -26.65 9.25
C ASP A 540 28.15 -26.18 7.81
N LEU A 541 27.02 -25.53 7.53
CA LEU A 541 26.70 -25.02 6.19
C LEU A 541 27.31 -23.61 6.00
N PRO A 542 28.21 -23.42 5.03
CA PRO A 542 28.80 -22.11 4.79
C PRO A 542 27.74 -21.12 4.32
N ARG A 543 27.80 -19.89 4.82
CA ARG A 543 27.00 -18.77 4.32
C ARG A 543 27.95 -17.72 3.74
N PRO A 544 28.39 -17.86 2.48
CA PRO A 544 29.24 -16.86 1.86
C PRO A 544 28.46 -15.57 1.57
N ASP A 545 29.16 -14.44 1.55
CA ASP A 545 28.64 -13.22 0.91
C ASP A 545 28.18 -13.52 -0.51
N SER A 546 27.07 -12.91 -0.92
CA SER A 546 26.68 -13.01 -2.32
C SER A 546 27.70 -12.26 -3.21
N PRO A 547 27.90 -12.70 -4.46
CA PRO A 547 28.57 -11.86 -5.44
C PRO A 547 27.79 -10.55 -5.64
N ALA A 548 28.49 -9.51 -6.10
CA ALA A 548 27.81 -8.31 -6.59
C ALA A 548 27.17 -8.63 -7.95
N LEU A 549 25.85 -8.54 -8.01
CA LEU A 549 25.06 -8.84 -9.20
C LEU A 549 24.61 -7.54 -9.86
N HIS A 550 24.72 -7.50 -11.18
CA HIS A 550 24.31 -6.36 -11.99
C HIS A 550 23.41 -6.82 -13.13
N ASP A 551 22.43 -6.01 -13.50
CA ASP A 551 21.68 -6.20 -14.73
C ASP A 551 21.30 -4.85 -15.36
N ALA A 552 21.09 -4.87 -16.67
CA ALA A 552 20.60 -3.75 -17.43
C ALA A 552 19.48 -4.23 -18.36
N GLY A 553 18.61 -3.33 -18.78
CA GLY A 553 17.58 -3.73 -19.72
C GLY A 553 16.71 -2.61 -20.22
N ILE A 554 15.73 -3.03 -21.01
CA ILE A 554 14.81 -2.17 -21.72
C ILE A 554 13.38 -2.60 -21.45
N GLY A 555 12.42 -1.69 -21.61
CA GLY A 555 11.02 -2.02 -21.46
C GLY A 555 10.07 -1.03 -22.10
N LEU A 556 8.82 -1.44 -22.16
CA LEU A 556 7.69 -0.63 -22.61
C LEU A 556 6.65 -0.58 -21.49
N ILE A 557 6.29 0.63 -21.08
CA ILE A 557 5.28 0.88 -20.04
C ILE A 557 3.96 1.19 -20.73
N LEU A 558 2.93 0.44 -20.37
CA LEU A 558 1.58 0.52 -20.92
C LEU A 558 0.59 0.73 -19.77
N GLY A 559 0.24 1.99 -19.51
CA GLY A 559 -0.63 2.37 -18.40
C GLY A 559 0.04 2.18 -17.03
N GLU A 560 -0.50 1.29 -16.20
CA GLU A 560 0.03 0.97 -14.87
C GLU A 560 1.05 -0.19 -14.89
N GLY A 561 1.07 -0.99 -15.95
CA GLY A 561 1.98 -2.13 -16.13
C GLY A 561 3.05 -1.90 -17.20
N GLY A 562 3.87 -2.91 -17.44
CA GLY A 562 4.89 -2.86 -18.48
C GLY A 562 5.50 -4.21 -18.79
N ILE A 563 6.16 -4.26 -19.94
CA ILE A 563 6.93 -5.41 -20.43
C ILE A 563 8.40 -5.03 -20.37
N TYR A 564 9.24 -5.91 -19.83
CA TYR A 564 10.66 -5.65 -19.61
C TYR A 564 11.51 -6.81 -20.09
N TRP A 565 12.66 -6.48 -20.68
CA TRP A 565 13.70 -7.41 -21.05
C TRP A 565 14.99 -7.00 -20.35
N ALA A 566 15.48 -7.87 -19.45
CA ALA A 566 16.68 -7.64 -18.66
C ALA A 566 17.80 -8.60 -19.07
N PHE A 567 19.04 -8.11 -18.98
CA PHE A 567 20.26 -8.81 -19.33
C PHE A 567 21.20 -8.72 -18.12
N PRO A 568 21.65 -9.85 -17.56
CA PRO A 568 22.66 -9.82 -16.52
C PRO A 568 23.96 -9.25 -17.10
N VAL A 569 24.69 -8.50 -16.28
CA VAL A 569 25.95 -7.86 -16.65
C VAL A 569 27.05 -8.44 -15.76
N GLY A 570 28.08 -9.01 -16.38
CA GLY A 570 29.20 -9.66 -15.69
C GLY A 570 29.15 -11.19 -15.79
N GLU A 571 30.05 -11.85 -15.06
CA GLU A 571 30.31 -13.30 -15.16
C GLU A 571 29.22 -14.18 -14.52
N HIS A 572 28.38 -13.61 -13.65
CA HIS A 572 27.37 -14.34 -12.87
C HIS A 572 25.98 -14.32 -13.51
N GLY A 573 25.90 -14.31 -14.86
CA GLY A 573 24.67 -14.04 -15.60
C GLY A 573 24.20 -15.17 -16.50
N ASP A 574 23.02 -15.73 -16.21
CA ASP A 574 22.39 -16.76 -17.03
C ASP A 574 21.30 -16.19 -17.94
N GLY A 575 21.72 -15.80 -19.15
CA GLY A 575 20.84 -15.44 -20.25
C GLY A 575 19.96 -14.21 -20.01
N SER A 576 19.29 -13.76 -21.06
CA SER A 576 18.37 -12.63 -20.95
C SER A 576 16.99 -13.07 -20.44
N ARG A 577 16.29 -12.22 -19.68
CA ARG A 577 14.99 -12.54 -19.07
C ARG A 577 13.91 -11.56 -19.47
N PHE A 578 12.76 -12.12 -19.82
CA PHE A 578 11.55 -11.38 -20.14
C PHE A 578 10.60 -11.38 -18.94
N SER A 579 9.96 -10.25 -18.65
CA SER A 579 8.97 -10.15 -17.58
C SER A 579 7.81 -9.22 -17.94
N LEU A 580 6.63 -9.58 -17.46
CA LEU A 580 5.44 -8.74 -17.46
C LEU A 580 5.20 -8.27 -16.02
N ARG A 581 5.03 -6.96 -15.84
CA ARG A 581 4.64 -6.36 -14.55
C ARG A 581 3.29 -5.69 -14.67
N LEU A 582 2.48 -5.80 -13.63
CA LEU A 582 1.21 -5.09 -13.49
C LEU A 582 1.38 -3.73 -12.82
N GLN A 583 2.55 -3.52 -12.20
CA GLN A 583 2.95 -2.25 -11.63
C GLN A 583 4.23 -1.74 -12.29
N ARG A 584 4.39 -0.42 -12.27
CA ARG A 584 5.64 0.22 -12.67
C ARG A 584 6.74 -0.16 -11.67
N ARG A 585 7.99 -0.20 -12.15
CA ARG A 585 9.15 -0.60 -11.34
C ARG A 585 9.46 0.35 -10.17
N PHE A 586 8.96 1.58 -10.22
CA PHE A 586 9.26 2.69 -9.31
C PHE A 586 8.01 3.33 -8.75
#